data_AF-A0A3M5JAA3-F1
#
_entry.id   AF-A0A3M5JAA3-F1
#
_cell.length_a   1.000
_cell.length_b   1.000
_cell.length_c   1.000
_cell.angle_alpha   90.00
_cell.angle_beta   90.00
_cell.angle_gamma   90.00
#
_symmetry.space_group_name_H-M   'P 1'
#
loop_
_entity.id
_entity.type
_entity.pdbx_description
1 polymer ?
#
loop_
_entity_poly.entity_id
_entity_poly.type
_entity_poly.pdbx_seq_one_letter_code
_entity_poly.pdbx_strand_id
1 'polypeptide(L)'
;MANIRSLPSGNWNAQVRLKGKPPQSKTFSTQAEAQAWADKLEAVIKDHKHHTIFTLGMAYCDSHLKGKGSYTHAVQIVEQLAHAFPQSIHDITPKLVNDFKLKRLQTVKPATCRIQLAFLSRFFKYAKRGLLIDIPNPVCDITL
;
A
#
# COMPACT_ATOMS: atom_id res chain seq x y z
N MET A 1 -4.16 1.03 -20.49
CA MET A 1 -4.68 0.24 -21.61
C MET A 1 -3.83 -1.01 -21.72
N ALA A 2 -4.43 -2.13 -21.35
CA ALA A 2 -3.87 -3.45 -21.51
C ALA A 2 -3.96 -3.90 -22.97
N ASN A 3 -2.92 -4.55 -23.47
CA ASN A 3 -2.89 -5.22 -24.76
C ASN A 3 -2.87 -6.73 -24.51
N ILE A 4 -3.82 -7.45 -25.10
CA ILE A 4 -3.91 -8.91 -24.99
C ILE A 4 -3.65 -9.49 -26.37
N ARG A 5 -2.71 -10.44 -26.46
CA ARG A 5 -2.34 -11.13 -27.69
C ARG A 5 -2.34 -12.64 -27.51
N SER A 6 -2.76 -13.37 -28.53
CA SER A 6 -2.56 -14.82 -28.61
C SER A 6 -1.11 -15.14 -28.98
N LEU A 7 -0.56 -16.20 -28.41
CA LEU A 7 0.76 -16.75 -28.73
C LEU A 7 0.60 -17.97 -29.65
N PRO A 8 1.62 -18.29 -30.48
CA PRO A 8 1.61 -19.50 -31.31
C PRO A 8 1.44 -20.80 -30.53
N SER A 9 1.72 -20.79 -29.23
CA SER A 9 1.54 -21.92 -28.31
C SER A 9 0.10 -22.14 -27.84
N GLY A 10 -0.87 -21.34 -28.30
CA GLY A 10 -2.27 -21.37 -27.83
C GLY A 10 -2.54 -20.60 -26.54
N ASN A 11 -1.49 -20.05 -25.90
CA ASN A 11 -1.61 -19.26 -24.68
C ASN A 11 -1.89 -17.77 -24.98
N TRP A 12 -2.39 -17.05 -23.98
CA TRP A 12 -2.75 -15.64 -24.05
C TRP A 12 -1.78 -14.80 -23.23
N ASN A 13 -1.16 -13.80 -23.84
CA ASN A 13 -0.25 -12.88 -23.17
C ASN A 13 -0.95 -11.53 -22.97
N ALA A 14 -1.11 -11.13 -21.71
CA ALA A 14 -1.60 -9.82 -21.33
C ALA A 14 -0.43 -8.89 -20.99
N GLN A 15 -0.41 -7.70 -21.59
CA GLN A 15 0.59 -6.66 -21.38
C GLN A 15 -0.08 -5.39 -20.89
N VAL A 16 0.31 -4.90 -19.72
CA VAL A 16 -0.20 -3.65 -19.17
C VAL A 16 0.93 -2.62 -19.15
N ARG A 17 0.71 -1.49 -19.82
CA ARG A 17 1.63 -0.35 -19.84
C ARG A 17 1.12 0.74 -18.93
N LEU A 18 1.97 1.19 -18.02
CA LEU A 18 1.67 2.21 -17.02
C LEU A 18 2.59 3.40 -17.23
N LYS A 19 2.03 4.61 -17.17
CA LYS A 19 2.81 5.84 -17.30
C LYS A 19 3.82 5.89 -16.14
N GLY A 20 5.11 5.88 -16.48
CA GLY A 20 6.20 5.94 -15.49
C GLY A 20 6.68 4.60 -14.90
N LYS A 21 6.16 3.44 -15.34
CA LYS A 21 6.66 2.12 -14.93
C LYS A 21 7.09 1.26 -16.12
N PRO A 22 7.99 0.27 -15.93
CA PRO A 22 8.28 -0.71 -16.95
C PRO A 22 7.01 -1.52 -17.31
N PRO A 23 6.87 -1.94 -18.58
CA PRO A 23 5.72 -2.73 -19.02
C PRO A 23 5.65 -4.06 -18.25
N GLN A 24 4.47 -4.38 -17.72
CA GLN A 24 4.22 -5.69 -17.08
C GLN A 24 3.54 -6.62 -18.06
N SER A 25 4.05 -7.83 -18.20
CA SER A 25 3.45 -8.86 -19.06
C SER A 25 3.30 -10.17 -18.31
N LYS A 26 2.15 -10.83 -18.47
CA LYS A 26 1.91 -12.17 -17.93
C LYS A 26 1.17 -13.03 -18.95
N THR A 27 1.52 -14.32 -18.98
CA THR A 27 0.92 -15.29 -19.90
C THR A 27 -0.04 -16.21 -19.14
N PHE A 28 -1.16 -16.53 -19.78
CA PHE A 28 -2.29 -17.29 -19.27
C PHE A 28 -2.72 -18.33 -20.29
N SER A 29 -3.44 -19.35 -19.84
CA SER A 29 -3.95 -20.40 -20.73
C SER A 29 -5.19 -19.95 -21.50
N THR A 30 -5.96 -19.01 -20.93
CA THR A 30 -7.21 -18.52 -21.54
C THR A 30 -7.23 -16.99 -21.72
N GLN A 31 -7.98 -16.52 -22.71
CA GLN A 31 -8.20 -15.09 -22.96
C GLN A 31 -8.89 -14.42 -21.77
N ALA A 32 -9.85 -15.11 -21.16
CA ALA A 32 -10.63 -14.61 -20.03
C ALA A 32 -9.75 -14.35 -18.80
N GLU A 33 -8.80 -15.23 -18.49
CA GLU A 33 -7.84 -15.03 -17.39
C GLU A 33 -6.88 -13.87 -17.68
N ALA A 34 -6.40 -13.76 -18.93
CA ALA A 34 -5.58 -12.64 -19.37
C ALA A 34 -6.31 -11.31 -19.21
N GLN A 35 -7.59 -11.24 -19.58
CA GLN A 35 -8.43 -10.05 -19.43
C GLN A 35 -8.72 -9.76 -17.96
N ALA A 36 -9.12 -10.75 -17.16
CA ALA A 36 -9.40 -10.55 -15.75
C ALA A 36 -8.15 -10.07 -14.96
N TRP A 37 -6.96 -10.56 -15.32
CA TRP A 37 -5.71 -10.07 -14.74
C TRP A 37 -5.41 -8.62 -15.16
N ALA A 38 -5.60 -8.30 -16.44
CA ALA A 38 -5.44 -6.95 -16.95
C ALA A 38 -6.39 -5.96 -16.29
N ASP A 39 -7.68 -6.30 -16.19
CA ASP A 39 -8.72 -5.49 -15.55
C ASP A 39 -8.45 -5.32 -14.06
N LYS A 40 -8.00 -6.38 -13.37
CA LYS A 40 -7.60 -6.29 -11.96
C LYS A 40 -6.42 -5.34 -11.79
N LEU A 41 -5.45 -5.38 -12.69
CA LEU A 41 -4.33 -4.45 -12.65
C LEU A 41 -4.82 -3.01 -12.89
N GLU A 42 -5.60 -2.78 -13.94
CA GLU A 42 -6.13 -1.45 -14.28
C GLU A 42 -7.08 -0.89 -13.22
N ALA A 43 -7.90 -1.72 -12.57
CA ALA A 43 -8.76 -1.32 -11.45
C ALA A 43 -7.95 -0.91 -10.23
N VAL A 44 -6.91 -1.69 -9.88
CA VAL A 44 -5.93 -1.32 -8.87
C VAL A 44 -5.35 0.05 -9.19
N ILE A 45 -5.02 0.32 -10.46
CA ILE A 45 -4.46 1.60 -10.93
C ILE A 45 -5.43 2.78 -10.84
N LYS A 46 -6.69 2.56 -11.19
CA LYS A 46 -7.72 3.60 -11.25
C LYS A 46 -8.17 4.02 -9.84
N ASP A 47 -8.07 3.12 -8.86
CA ASP A 47 -8.47 3.34 -7.46
C ASP A 47 -7.32 3.88 -6.57
N HIS A 48 -6.10 4.00 -7.09
CA HIS A 48 -4.92 4.47 -6.35
C HIS A 48 -4.98 5.91 -5.86
N LYS A 49 -5.94 6.73 -6.31
CA LYS A 49 -6.08 8.12 -5.86
C LYS A 49 -6.70 8.27 -4.46
N HIS A 50 -7.31 7.22 -3.89
CA HIS A 50 -8.10 7.33 -2.65
C HIS A 50 -7.57 6.53 -1.45
N HIS A 51 -6.38 5.92 -1.55
CA HIS A 51 -5.82 5.22 -0.39
C HIS A 51 -5.36 6.22 0.68
N THR A 52 -5.93 6.09 1.87
CA THR A 52 -5.52 6.78 3.10
C THR A 52 -4.86 5.81 4.06
N ILE A 53 -4.25 6.32 5.14
CA ILE A 53 -3.72 5.47 6.21
C ILE A 53 -4.79 4.55 6.80
N PHE A 54 -6.03 5.02 6.91
CA PHE A 54 -7.14 4.21 7.40
C PHE A 54 -7.38 2.99 6.50
N THR A 55 -7.64 3.23 5.21
CA THR A 55 -7.94 2.15 4.25
C THR A 55 -6.81 1.14 4.15
N LEU A 56 -5.56 1.62 4.07
CA LEU A 56 -4.38 0.79 3.95
C LEU A 56 -4.06 0.02 5.24
N GLY A 57 -4.20 0.69 6.39
CA GLY A 57 -3.98 0.11 7.70
C GLY A 57 -4.98 -0.99 8.04
N MET A 58 -6.26 -0.76 7.76
CA MET A 58 -7.32 -1.77 7.95
C MET A 58 -7.10 -2.98 7.04
N ALA A 59 -6.84 -2.76 5.75
CA ALA A 59 -6.54 -3.85 4.81
C ALA A 59 -5.31 -4.68 5.25
N TYR A 60 -4.27 -4.03 5.78
CA TYR A 60 -3.12 -4.73 6.36
C TYR A 60 -3.50 -5.56 7.61
N CYS A 61 -4.25 -4.97 8.54
CA CYS A 61 -4.71 -5.64 9.76
C CYS A 61 -5.55 -6.88 9.43
N ASP A 62 -6.51 -6.75 8.52
CA ASP A 62 -7.38 -7.86 8.10
C ASP A 62 -6.62 -8.98 7.41
N SER A 63 -5.65 -8.64 6.56
CA SER A 63 -4.89 -9.65 5.80
C SER A 63 -3.78 -10.34 6.60
N HIS A 64 -3.15 -9.66 7.56
CA HIS A 64 -1.95 -10.17 8.25
C HIS A 64 -2.15 -10.49 9.73
N LEU A 65 -3.11 -9.84 10.39
CA LEU A 65 -3.27 -9.87 11.85
C LEU A 65 -4.59 -10.48 12.30
N LYS A 66 -5.57 -10.68 11.40
CA LYS A 66 -6.86 -11.29 11.75
C LYS A 66 -6.67 -12.64 12.43
N GLY A 67 -7.35 -12.85 13.55
CA GLY A 67 -7.23 -14.03 14.41
C GLY A 67 -6.03 -14.01 15.37
N LYS A 68 -5.14 -12.99 15.32
CA LYS A 68 -4.02 -12.83 16.26
C LYS A 68 -4.41 -11.87 17.38
N GLY A 69 -3.89 -12.10 18.59
CA GLY A 69 -4.13 -11.21 19.75
C GLY A 69 -3.66 -9.76 19.57
N SER A 70 -2.78 -9.50 18.59
CA SER A 70 -2.31 -8.15 18.25
C SER A 70 -3.26 -7.35 17.36
N TYR A 71 -4.33 -7.96 16.83
CA TYR A 71 -5.25 -7.32 15.88
C TYR A 71 -5.87 -6.04 16.44
N THR A 72 -6.49 -6.11 17.63
CA THR A 72 -7.20 -4.98 18.23
C THR A 72 -6.29 -3.79 18.50
N HIS A 73 -5.08 -4.06 19.00
CA HIS A 73 -4.10 -3.01 19.24
C HIS A 73 -3.60 -2.38 17.93
N ALA A 74 -3.43 -3.18 16.88
CA ALA A 74 -3.05 -2.66 15.56
C ALA A 74 -4.15 -1.76 14.97
N VAL A 75 -5.43 -2.13 15.10
CA VAL A 75 -6.56 -1.29 14.66
C VAL A 75 -6.57 0.05 15.40
N GLN A 76 -6.37 0.08 16.71
CA GLN A 76 -6.27 1.33 17.47
C GLN A 76 -5.11 2.23 16.98
N ILE A 77 -3.97 1.63 16.62
CA ILE A 77 -2.85 2.37 16.03
C ILE A 77 -3.23 2.93 14.65
N VAL A 78 -3.96 2.15 13.83
CA VAL A 78 -4.47 2.61 12.53
C VAL A 78 -5.36 3.84 12.71
N GLU A 79 -6.31 3.81 13.63
CA GLU A 79 -7.22 4.94 13.90
C GLU A 79 -6.46 6.20 14.31
N GLN A 80 -5.49 6.06 15.23
CA GLN A 80 -4.65 7.17 15.67
C GLN A 80 -3.81 7.76 14.53
N LEU A 81 -3.21 6.89 13.70
CA LEU A 81 -2.42 7.34 12.56
C LEU A 81 -3.31 7.95 11.47
N ALA A 82 -4.51 7.41 11.23
CA ALA A 82 -5.47 7.97 10.28
C ALA A 82 -5.92 9.38 10.69
N HIS A 83 -6.13 9.61 11.99
CA HIS A 83 -6.44 10.94 12.50
C HIS A 83 -5.26 11.91 12.32
N ALA A 84 -4.02 11.43 12.50
CA ALA A 84 -2.82 12.24 12.32
C ALA A 84 -2.49 12.53 10.85
N PHE A 85 -2.89 11.65 9.93
CA PHE A 85 -2.61 11.74 8.50
C PHE A 85 -3.91 11.55 7.69
N PRO A 86 -4.83 12.55 7.69
CA PRO A 86 -6.12 12.45 6.99
C PRO A 86 -5.99 12.48 5.46
N GLN A 87 -4.87 12.98 4.93
CA GLN A 87 -4.58 13.04 3.50
C GLN A 87 -4.33 11.67 2.87
N SER A 88 -4.24 11.66 1.54
CA SER A 88 -3.84 10.49 0.76
C SER A 88 -2.43 10.04 1.11
N ILE A 89 -2.15 8.73 1.01
CA ILE A 89 -0.82 8.18 1.26
C ILE A 89 0.26 8.74 0.33
N HIS A 90 -0.13 9.29 -0.83
CA HIS A 90 0.78 9.95 -1.78
C HIS A 90 1.27 11.31 -1.28
N ASP A 91 0.51 11.97 -0.40
CA ASP A 91 0.81 13.30 0.11
C ASP A 91 1.58 13.25 1.45
N ILE A 92 1.84 12.06 1.98
CA ILE A 92 2.56 11.87 3.24
C ILE A 92 4.07 11.95 2.97
N THR A 93 4.66 13.07 3.35
CA THR A 93 6.10 13.32 3.19
C THR A 93 6.90 12.99 4.45
N PRO A 94 8.23 12.74 4.34
CA PRO A 94 9.09 12.55 5.50
C PRO A 94 9.03 13.71 6.51
N LYS A 95 8.84 14.95 6.03
CA LYS A 95 8.64 16.13 6.89
C LYS A 95 7.41 15.98 7.78
N LEU A 96 6.26 15.59 7.22
CA LEU A 96 5.04 15.37 7.99
C LEU A 96 5.21 14.26 9.03
N VAL A 97 5.93 13.18 8.68
CA VAL A 97 6.25 12.11 9.63
C VAL A 97 7.13 12.61 10.77
N ASN A 98 8.13 13.44 10.48
CA ASN A 98 8.98 14.03 11.51
C ASN A 98 8.19 15.00 12.42
N ASP A 99 7.32 15.83 11.86
CA ASP A 99 6.46 16.73 12.64
C ASP A 99 5.51 15.93 13.55
N PHE A 100 4.93 14.85 13.05
CA PHE A 100 4.16 13.91 13.85
C PHE A 100 4.98 13.30 14.99
N LYS A 101 6.21 12.83 14.72
CA LYS A 101 7.12 12.28 15.73
C LYS A 101 7.36 13.29 16.86
N LEU A 102 7.75 14.52 16.50
CA LEU A 102 8.04 15.57 17.48
C LEU A 102 6.81 15.90 18.34
N LYS A 103 5.62 16.02 17.72
CA LYS A 103 4.36 16.24 18.45
C LYS A 103 3.99 15.07 19.36
N ARG A 104 4.18 13.82 18.92
CA ARG A 104 3.86 12.64 19.74
C ARG A 104 4.80 12.50 20.93
N LEU A 105 6.09 12.77 20.77
CA LEU A 105 7.05 12.69 21.88
C LEU A 105 6.75 13.69 23.02
N GLN A 106 5.93 14.72 22.78
CA GLN A 106 5.44 15.62 23.84
C GLN A 106 4.32 15.00 24.69
N THR A 107 3.61 13.98 24.17
CA THR A 107 2.39 13.43 24.78
C THR A 107 2.48 11.96 25.14
N VAL A 108 3.43 11.21 24.57
CA VAL A 108 3.61 9.78 24.83
C VAL A 108 5.07 9.40 25.01
N LYS A 109 5.30 8.25 25.65
CA LYS A 109 6.64 7.68 25.81
C LYS A 109 7.27 7.36 24.45
N PRO A 110 8.62 7.42 24.32
CA PRO A 110 9.32 7.11 23.07
C PRO A 110 8.97 5.73 22.49
N ALA A 111 8.77 4.71 23.33
CA ALA A 111 8.38 3.38 22.89
C ALA A 111 7.05 3.37 22.12
N THR A 112 6.05 4.13 22.57
CA THR A 112 4.75 4.25 21.91
C THR A 112 4.89 4.93 20.55
N CYS A 113 5.64 6.03 20.48
CA CYS A 113 5.90 6.73 19.22
C CYS A 113 6.64 5.82 18.22
N ARG A 114 7.63 5.05 18.69
CA ARG A 114 8.35 4.06 17.87
C ARG A 114 7.43 2.99 17.31
N ILE A 115 6.51 2.46 18.11
CA ILE A 115 5.53 1.47 17.63
C ILE A 115 4.65 2.07 16.53
N GLN A 116 4.14 3.29 16.72
CA GLN A 116 3.32 3.99 15.72
C GLN A 116 4.10 4.18 14.39
N LEU A 117 5.35 4.65 14.45
CA LEU A 117 6.20 4.78 13.25
C LEU A 117 6.49 3.43 12.58
N ALA A 118 6.71 2.37 13.36
CA ALA A 118 6.93 1.03 12.83
C ALA A 118 5.71 0.50 12.07
N PHE A 119 4.49 0.73 12.59
CA PHE A 119 3.25 0.40 11.88
C PHE A 119 3.07 1.23 10.61
N LEU A 120 3.30 2.53 10.68
CA LEU A 120 3.26 3.40 9.51
C LEU A 120 4.20 2.88 8.40
N SER A 121 5.45 2.55 8.75
CA SER A 121 6.42 1.96 7.84
C SER A 121 5.96 0.62 7.24
N ARG A 122 5.30 -0.23 8.04
CA ARG A 122 4.72 -1.50 7.57
C ARG A 122 3.60 -1.27 6.55
N PHE A 123 2.74 -0.27 6.76
CA PHE A 123 1.66 0.06 5.82
C PHE A 123 2.22 0.49 4.46
N PHE A 124 3.20 1.38 4.43
CA PHE A 124 3.86 1.78 3.17
C PHE A 124 4.57 0.62 2.46
N LYS A 125 5.20 -0.28 3.22
CA LYS A 125 5.80 -1.50 2.65
C LYS A 125 4.74 -2.45 2.09
N TYR A 126 3.59 -2.58 2.75
CA TYR A 126 2.45 -3.36 2.28
C TYR A 126 1.83 -2.76 1.03
N ALA A 127 1.64 -1.44 0.97
CA ALA A 127 1.21 -0.74 -0.24
C ALA A 127 2.14 -1.04 -1.42
N LYS A 128 3.46 -0.93 -1.21
CA LYS A 128 4.44 -1.16 -2.27
C LYS A 128 4.52 -2.60 -2.73
N ARG A 129 4.55 -3.57 -1.80
CA ARG A 129 4.80 -4.98 -2.12
C ARG A 129 3.52 -5.78 -2.36
N GLY A 130 2.50 -5.56 -1.53
CA GLY A 130 1.23 -6.27 -1.58
C GLY A 130 0.27 -5.69 -2.59
N LEU A 131 0.18 -4.37 -2.68
CA LEU A 131 -0.77 -3.67 -3.57
C LEU A 131 -0.11 -3.09 -4.83
N LEU A 132 1.22 -3.22 -4.97
CA LEU A 132 2.01 -2.70 -6.10
C LEU A 132 1.86 -1.18 -6.32
N ILE A 133 1.49 -0.46 -5.26
CA ILE A 133 1.39 1.01 -5.23
C ILE A 133 2.81 1.56 -5.18
N ASP A 134 3.19 2.32 -6.20
CA ASP A 134 4.55 2.84 -6.28
C ASP A 134 4.66 4.17 -5.54
N ILE A 135 4.95 4.05 -4.25
CA ILE A 135 5.15 5.16 -3.32
C ILE A 135 6.44 4.93 -2.52
N PRO A 136 7.21 5.99 -2.22
CA PRO A 136 8.29 5.90 -1.26
C PRO A 136 7.72 5.66 0.14
N ASN A 137 8.49 5.01 1.01
CA ASN A 137 8.14 4.93 2.42
C ASN A 137 8.72 6.16 3.13
N PRO A 138 7.89 7.09 3.63
CA PRO A 138 8.35 8.35 4.22
C PRO A 138 9.00 8.18 5.60
N VAL A 139 8.98 6.96 6.15
CA VAL A 139 9.51 6.65 7.50
C VAL A 139 10.95 6.14 7.46
N CYS A 140 11.50 5.78 6.29
CA CYS A 140 12.80 5.10 6.19
C CYS A 140 13.95 5.79 6.94
N ASP A 141 14.03 7.11 6.85
CA ASP A 141 15.13 7.90 7.41
C ASP A 141 14.77 8.58 8.74
N ILE A 142 13.61 8.24 9.31
CA ILE A 142 13.12 8.83 10.56
C ILE A 142 13.64 8.02 11.75
N THR A 143 14.60 8.60 12.47
CA THR A 143 15.19 8.03 13.69
C THR A 143 14.45 8.51 14.95
N LEU A 144 14.42 7.64 15.97
CA LEU A 144 13.72 7.86 17.24
C LEU A 144 14.53 7.35 18.43
#